data_AF-A8WID2-F1
#
_entry.id   AF-A8WID2-F1
#
_cell.length_a   1.000
_cell.length_b   1.000
_cell.length_c   1.000
_cell.angle_alpha   90.00
_cell.angle_beta   90.00
_cell.angle_gamma   90.00
#
_symmetry.space_group_name_H-M   'P 1'
#
loop_
_entity.id
_entity.type
_entity.pdbx_description
1 polymer ?
#
loop_
_entity_poly.entity_id
_entity_poly.type
_entity_poly.pdbx_seq_one_letter_code
_entity_poly.pdbx_strand_id
1 'polypeptide(L)' 'MTKEGMDFNVTQGMVLLLLKPLNFPANLVLNLIIFITDPKNKIGY' A
#
# COMPACT_ATOMS: atom_id res chain seq x y z
N MET A 1 -3.70 -7.05 37.02
CA MET A 1 -3.95 -6.71 35.61
C MET A 1 -2.75 -5.93 35.10
N THR A 2 -1.71 -6.67 34.69
CA THR A 2 -0.45 -6.16 34.17
C THR A 2 -0.71 -5.47 32.84
N LYS A 3 -0.41 -4.16 32.76
CA LYS A 3 -0.41 -3.43 31.50
C LYS A 3 0.80 -3.93 30.71
N GLU A 4 0.57 -4.89 29.84
CA GLU A 4 1.53 -5.28 28.80
C GLU A 4 1.69 -4.07 27.87
N GLY A 5 2.65 -3.21 28.20
CA GLY A 5 3.10 -2.17 27.31
C GLY A 5 3.56 -2.86 26.03
N MET A 6 2.84 -2.62 24.93
CA MET A 6 3.37 -2.85 23.60
C MET A 6 4.60 -1.95 23.46
N ASP A 7 5.77 -2.47 23.83
CA ASP A 7 7.06 -1.94 23.42
C ASP A 7 7.12 -2.13 21.91
N PHE A 8 6.54 -1.17 21.19
CA PHE A 8 6.58 -1.13 19.75
C PHE A 8 8.04 -0.99 19.36
N ASN A 9 8.66 -2.13 19.01
CA ASN A 9 10.05 -2.17 18.62
C ASN A 9 10.19 -1.26 17.41
N VAL A 10 10.92 -0.16 17.57
CA VAL A 10 11.14 0.88 16.55
C VAL A 10 11.57 0.24 15.22
N THR A 11 12.30 -0.87 15.28
CA THR A 11 12.70 -1.68 14.11
C THR A 11 11.50 -2.26 13.36
N GLN A 12 10.51 -2.81 14.05
CA GLN A 12 9.26 -3.31 13.44
C GLN A 12 8.44 -2.17 12.85
N GLY A 13 8.42 -1.01 13.53
CA GLY A 13 7.81 0.20 12.98
C GLY A 13 8.45 0.71 11.72
N MET A 14 9.79 0.70 11.67
CA MET A 14 10.55 1.08 10.48
C MET A 14 10.33 0.10 9.33
N VAL A 15 10.28 -1.21 9.60
CA VAL A 15 9.93 -2.21 8.58
C VAL A 15 8.53 -1.96 8.02
N LEU A 16 7.53 -1.69 8.86
CA LEU A 16 6.18 -1.35 8.40
C LEU A 16 6.15 -0.05 7.58
N LEU A 17 6.91 0.96 7.98
CA LEU A 17 7.05 2.22 7.24
C LEU A 17 7.77 2.06 5.91
N LEU A 18 8.70 1.11 5.78
CA LEU A 18 9.40 0.79 4.53
C LEU A 18 8.57 -0.11 3.60
N LEU A 19 7.74 -1.00 4.15
CA LEU A 19 6.80 -1.83 3.38
C LEU A 19 5.59 -1.04 2.87
N LYS A 20 5.17 0.01 3.59
CA LYS A 20 4.05 0.89 3.21
C LYS A 20 4.24 1.53 1.81
N PRO A 21 5.38 2.14 1.46
CA PRO A 21 5.65 2.65 0.12
C PRO A 21 6.00 1.57 -0.90
N LEU A 22 6.12 0.29 -0.55
CA LEU A 22 6.27 -0.79 -1.54
C LEU A 22 4.90 -1.32 -2.02
N ASN A 23 3.92 -1.41 -1.12
CA ASN A 23 2.57 -1.86 -1.49
C ASN A 23 1.68 -0.77 -2.06
N PHE A 24 1.93 0.51 -1.73
CA PHE A 24 1.06 1.60 -2.17
C PHE A 24 1.22 2.00 -3.65
N PRO A 25 2.45 2.22 -4.18
CA PRO A 25 2.62 2.65 -5.56
C PRO A 25 2.44 1.50 -6.56
N ALA A 26 2.83 0.27 -6.23
CA ALA A 26 2.61 -0.87 -7.13
C ALA A 26 1.11 -1.16 -7.36
N ASN A 27 0.30 -1.09 -6.29
CA ASN A 27 -1.15 -1.27 -6.39
C ASN A 27 -1.81 -0.09 -7.13
N LEU A 28 -1.39 1.16 -6.87
CA LEU A 28 -1.92 2.32 -7.58
C LEU A 28 -1.58 2.30 -9.08
N VAL A 29 -0.34 1.96 -9.44
CA VAL A 29 0.10 1.85 -10.84
C VAL A 29 -0.66 0.72 -11.54
N LEU A 30 -0.80 -0.45 -10.90
CA LEU A 30 -1.58 -1.55 -11.46
C LEU A 30 -3.06 -1.17 -11.66
N ASN A 31 -3.68 -0.54 -10.67
CA ASN A 31 -5.07 -0.08 -10.78
C ASN A 31 -5.23 0.98 -11.88
N LEU A 32 -4.25 1.87 -12.06
CA LEU A 32 -4.27 2.85 -13.12
C LEU A 32 -4.13 2.21 -14.49
N ILE A 33 -3.25 1.22 -14.65
CA ILE A 33 -3.11 0.45 -15.89
C ILE A 33 -4.41 -0.28 -16.20
N ILE A 34 -5.00 -0.99 -15.23
CA ILE A 34 -6.29 -1.68 -15.40
C ILE A 34 -7.39 -0.69 -15.79
N PHE A 35 -7.45 0.47 -15.14
CA PHE A 35 -8.44 1.50 -15.45
C PHE A 35 -8.28 2.07 -16.86
N ILE A 36 -7.05 2.38 -17.29
CA ILE A 36 -6.77 2.92 -18.64
C ILE A 36 -7.03 1.87 -19.72
N THR A 37 -6.76 0.60 -19.44
CA THR A 37 -6.91 -0.50 -20.40
C THR A 37 -8.32 -1.08 -20.47
N ASP A 38 -9.18 -0.83 -19.48
CA ASP A 38 -10.56 -1.31 -19.52
C ASP A 38 -11.38 -0.57 -20.60
N PRO A 39 -11.84 -1.27 -21.65
CA PRO A 39 -12.58 -0.67 -22.75
C PRO A 39 -13.90 -0.01 -22.31
N LYS A 40 -14.44 -0.38 -21.14
CA LYS A 40 -15.64 0.28 -20.56
C LYS A 40 -15.38 1.73 -20.20
N ASN A 41 -14.14 2.08 -19.85
CA ASN A 41 -13.78 3.43 -19.45
C ASN A 41 -13.59 4.37 -20.64
N LYS A 42 -13.59 3.85 -21.89
CA LYS A 42 -13.51 4.62 -23.14
C LYS A 42 -12.36 5.63 -23.17
N ILE A 43 -11.24 5.29 -22.53
CA ILE A 43 -10.06 6.15 -22.54
C ILE A 43 -9.40 6.01 -23.91
N GLY A 44 -9.45 7.08 -24.71
CA GLY A 44 -8.86 7.14 -26.05
C GLY A 44 -9.79 6.73 -27.20
N TYR A 45 -11.10 6.53 -26.95
CA TYR A 45 -12.13 6.35 -27.98
C TYR A 45 -13.00 7.61 -28.12
#